data_AF-A0A1H8MS47-F1
#
_entry.id   AF-A0A1H8MS47-F1
#
_cell.length_a   1.000
_cell.length_b   1.000
_cell.length_c   1.000
_cell.angle_alpha   90.00
_cell.angle_beta   90.00
_cell.angle_gamma   90.00
#
_symmetry.space_group_name_H-M   'P 1'
#
loop_
_entity.id
_entity.type
_entity.pdbx_description
1 polymer ?
#
loop_
_entity_poly.entity_id
_entity_poly.type
_entity_poly.pdbx_seq_one_letter_code
_entity_poly.pdbx_strand_id
1 'polypeptide(L)'
;MDSLSELVNLLNNTDKALFRQFLQRKNKRDDVKNLALLYLIETDDIAGINKLYKPGKNKDAYHALRKRLQDNLLLFLSQKTFESSHAETYDALRLVVVGRFLLENDVVKVAFKCLDKAEKLASHLEQFNLLNELLLLKLQYAHLEGAEDLDALTARFMQNQLHMQREAKLNIAYAFLRQELQAIHLQGKIVNLTSLVITTIRKYKISAQDLMTYKSIYQILFIANEYAAIQQNYGLIERYVKRTDEFMQGQAGKKQSYLFYHISILYFLANFHLRQKDFARSASWLKEKMDLMETDSRYYAVFYLRYQLLRGLNLFFTGFANDAIGILQESLAKTNNRSKPEDIEDVRICLAMFLALCNNQQSLKQLMLLTRTDAWYEKKMGMLWTIRKNLMEILVHAQFSNIDVAMSRLNSFRRRYRKYLLKTSEERVLIFLKLVEKYLQKPDVVFETTYRDQALNLLDKPENNDIFTLSFIAWLIARREKKTAYEVALTLVQDNN
;
A
#
# COMPACT_ATOMS: atom_id res chain seq x y z
N MET A 1 -15.68 13.81 8.84
CA MET A 1 -15.03 14.31 7.61
C MET A 1 -16.11 14.43 6.55
N ASP A 2 -16.00 15.44 5.69
CA ASP A 2 -16.97 15.70 4.64
C ASP A 2 -16.72 14.77 3.43
N SER A 3 -17.70 13.96 3.04
CA SER A 3 -17.59 12.97 1.96
C SER A 3 -17.19 13.59 0.62
N LEU A 4 -17.66 14.80 0.33
CA LEU A 4 -17.35 15.48 -0.91
C LEU A 4 -15.89 15.93 -0.95
N SER A 5 -15.38 16.45 0.16
CA SER A 5 -13.97 16.80 0.31
C SER A 5 -13.06 15.58 0.22
N GLU A 6 -13.47 14.43 0.77
CA GLU A 6 -12.75 13.16 0.62
C GLU A 6 -12.64 12.75 -0.85
N LEU A 7 -13.73 12.82 -1.62
CA LEU A 7 -13.72 12.48 -3.05
C LEU A 7 -12.88 13.45 -3.88
N VAL A 8 -12.96 14.75 -3.63
CA VAL A 8 -12.14 15.76 -4.33
C VAL A 8 -10.65 15.55 -4.06
N ASN A 9 -10.30 15.11 -2.86
CA ASN A 9 -8.92 14.78 -2.48
C ASN A 9 -8.38 13.50 -3.13
N LEU A 10 -9.22 12.68 -3.77
CA LEU A 10 -8.76 11.56 -4.61
C LEU A 10 -8.22 12.04 -5.96
N LEU A 11 -8.59 13.24 -6.40
CA LEU A 11 -8.18 13.80 -7.68
C LEU A 11 -6.81 14.48 -7.56
N ASN A 12 -5.87 14.12 -8.43
CA ASN A 12 -4.66 14.89 -8.63
C ASN A 12 -4.95 16.19 -9.42
N ASN A 13 -3.95 17.07 -9.60
CA ASN A 13 -4.17 18.36 -10.27
C ASN A 13 -4.66 18.24 -11.73
N THR A 14 -4.19 17.23 -12.46
CA THR A 14 -4.65 16.95 -13.84
C THR A 14 -6.10 16.50 -13.84
N ASP A 15 -6.46 15.62 -12.91
CA ASP A 15 -7.81 15.09 -12.76
C ASP A 15 -8.79 16.19 -12.37
N LYS A 16 -8.38 17.11 -11.50
CA LYS A 16 -9.17 18.30 -11.16
C LYS A 16 -9.43 19.16 -12.39
N ALA A 17 -8.43 19.35 -13.26
CA ALA A 17 -8.62 20.07 -14.52
C ALA A 17 -9.60 19.36 -15.47
N LEU A 18 -9.46 18.05 -15.66
CA LEU A 18 -10.38 17.24 -16.47
C LEU A 18 -11.80 17.23 -15.88
N PHE A 19 -11.92 17.15 -14.54
CA PHE A 19 -13.20 17.19 -13.87
C PHE A 19 -13.90 18.55 -14.02
N ARG A 20 -13.15 19.66 -13.99
CA ARG A 20 -13.70 20.99 -14.31
C ARG A 20 -14.25 21.05 -15.73
N GLN A 21 -13.53 20.51 -16.72
CA GLN A 21 -14.02 20.42 -18.10
C GLN A 21 -15.27 19.54 -18.21
N PHE A 22 -15.29 18.40 -17.50
CA PHE A 22 -16.45 17.52 -17.41
C PHE A 22 -17.69 18.25 -16.86
N LEU A 23 -17.53 19.02 -15.78
CA LEU A 23 -18.60 19.84 -15.21
C LEU A 23 -19.06 20.94 -16.17
N GLN A 24 -18.14 21.62 -16.85
CA GLN A 24 -18.46 22.64 -17.86
C GLN A 24 -19.33 22.08 -18.98
N ARG A 25 -18.96 20.92 -19.54
CA ARG A 25 -19.75 20.26 -20.62
C ARG A 25 -21.14 19.86 -20.17
N LYS A 26 -21.32 19.51 -18.89
CA LYS A 26 -22.60 19.04 -18.34
C LYS A 26 -23.52 20.18 -17.88
N ASN A 27 -22.95 21.34 -17.54
CA ASN A 27 -23.72 22.51 -17.14
C ASN A 27 -24.42 23.11 -18.37
N LYS A 28 -25.75 23.05 -18.40
CA LYS A 28 -26.57 23.63 -19.48
C LYS A 28 -26.91 25.11 -19.27
N ARG A 29 -26.63 25.67 -18.09
CA ARG A 29 -26.90 27.07 -17.72
C ARG A 29 -25.65 27.68 -17.09
N ASP A 30 -25.47 28.98 -17.29
CA ASP A 30 -24.30 29.71 -16.80
C ASP A 30 -24.38 30.02 -15.28
N ASP A 31 -25.58 29.95 -14.70
CA ASP A 31 -25.83 30.20 -13.27
C ASP A 31 -25.48 29.01 -12.36
N VAL A 32 -24.96 27.91 -12.93
CA VAL A 32 -24.71 26.67 -12.19
C VAL A 32 -23.46 26.79 -11.32
N LYS A 33 -23.68 26.88 -10.00
CA LYS A 33 -22.64 27.04 -8.98
C LYS A 33 -21.74 25.81 -8.72
N ASN A 34 -21.73 24.80 -9.60
CA ASN A 34 -20.94 23.56 -9.41
C ASN A 34 -19.43 23.86 -9.36
N LEU A 35 -18.94 24.69 -10.28
CA LEU A 35 -17.53 25.07 -10.36
C LEU A 35 -17.11 25.95 -9.18
N ALA A 36 -17.97 26.89 -8.80
CA ALA A 36 -17.75 27.74 -7.64
C ALA A 36 -17.64 26.92 -6.34
N LEU A 37 -18.54 25.95 -6.13
CA LEU A 37 -18.46 25.05 -4.98
C LEU A 37 -17.18 24.19 -5.00
N LEU A 38 -16.80 23.66 -6.16
CA LEU A 38 -15.57 22.87 -6.29
C LEU A 38 -14.33 23.70 -5.90
N TYR A 39 -14.23 24.93 -6.42
CA TYR A 39 -13.13 25.85 -6.09
C TYR A 39 -13.04 26.12 -4.57
N LEU A 40 -14.18 26.42 -3.94
CA LEU A 40 -14.23 26.70 -2.51
C LEU A 40 -13.80 25.49 -1.65
N ILE A 41 -14.11 24.27 -2.09
CA ILE A 41 -13.67 23.03 -1.42
C ILE A 41 -12.16 22.82 -1.61
N GLU A 42 -11.62 23.12 -2.78
CA GLU A 42 -10.19 22.99 -3.06
C GLU A 42 -9.34 23.98 -2.26
N THR A 43 -9.86 25.18 -1.99
CA THR A 43 -9.17 26.23 -1.23
C THR A 43 -9.48 26.21 0.27
N ASP A 44 -10.34 25.30 0.73
CA ASP A 44 -10.83 25.24 2.12
C ASP A 44 -11.45 26.57 2.60
N ASP A 45 -12.11 27.31 1.69
CA ASP A 45 -12.70 28.63 1.99
C ASP A 45 -14.10 28.49 2.62
N ILE A 46 -14.11 28.25 3.93
CA ILE A 46 -15.32 28.10 4.75
C ILE A 46 -16.20 29.35 4.69
N ALA A 47 -15.60 30.54 4.61
CA ALA A 47 -16.34 31.81 4.55
C ALA A 47 -17.06 31.98 3.20
N GLY A 48 -16.40 31.59 2.10
CA GLY A 48 -16.99 31.58 0.76
C GLY A 48 -18.10 30.54 0.61
N ILE A 49 -17.96 29.36 1.23
CA ILE A 49 -19.01 28.33 1.27
C ILE A 49 -20.30 28.89 1.89
N ASN A 50 -20.18 29.58 3.02
CA ASN A 50 -21.33 30.19 3.72
C ASN A 50 -21.98 31.35 2.96
N LYS A 51 -21.26 31.94 1.98
CA LYS A 51 -21.76 33.01 1.10
C LYS A 51 -22.38 32.50 -0.20
N LEU A 52 -22.09 31.25 -0.60
CA LEU A 52 -22.55 30.66 -1.85
C LEU A 52 -24.09 30.64 -1.97
N TYR A 53 -24.77 30.46 -0.84
CA TYR A 53 -26.21 30.67 -0.67
C TYR A 53 -26.47 31.56 0.55
N LYS A 54 -27.45 32.47 0.47
CA LYS A 54 -27.78 33.37 1.59
C LYS A 54 -28.04 32.56 2.87
N PRO A 55 -27.37 32.87 4.00
CA PRO A 55 -27.57 32.17 5.27
C PRO A 55 -29.05 32.18 5.68
N GLY A 56 -29.59 31.02 6.07
CA GLY A 56 -30.94 30.89 6.62
C GLY A 56 -32.09 30.67 5.63
N LYS A 57 -31.95 30.99 4.32
CA LYS A 57 -33.05 30.84 3.34
C LYS A 57 -32.92 29.68 2.35
N ASN A 58 -31.71 29.17 2.10
CA ASN A 58 -31.44 28.26 0.97
C ASN A 58 -30.55 27.05 1.33
N LYS A 59 -30.75 26.47 2.52
CA LYS A 59 -30.00 25.26 2.94
C LYS A 59 -30.24 24.09 1.97
N ASP A 60 -31.47 23.90 1.53
CA ASP A 60 -31.82 22.80 0.63
C ASP A 60 -31.16 22.94 -0.75
N ALA A 61 -31.11 24.16 -1.28
CA ALA A 61 -30.42 24.43 -2.55
C ALA A 61 -28.91 24.16 -2.45
N TYR A 62 -28.30 24.46 -1.31
CA TYR A 62 -26.90 24.12 -1.04
C TYR A 62 -26.69 22.60 -0.92
N HIS A 63 -27.54 21.89 -0.18
CA HIS A 63 -27.47 20.43 -0.08
C HIS A 63 -27.67 19.74 -1.44
N ALA A 64 -28.62 20.22 -2.25
CA ALA A 64 -28.83 19.75 -3.62
C ALA A 64 -27.61 20.02 -4.52
N LEU A 65 -26.97 21.19 -4.38
CA LEU A 65 -25.74 21.52 -5.11
C LEU A 65 -24.61 20.56 -4.74
N ARG A 66 -24.40 20.31 -3.44
CA ARG A 66 -23.39 19.36 -2.95
C ARG A 66 -23.64 17.96 -3.48
N LYS A 67 -24.89 17.47 -3.38
CA LYS A 67 -25.29 16.16 -3.91
C LYS A 67 -25.02 16.06 -5.41
N ARG A 68 -25.42 17.05 -6.20
CA ARG A 68 -25.15 17.08 -7.65
C ARG A 68 -23.66 17.07 -7.98
N LEU A 69 -22.85 17.84 -7.24
CA LEU A 69 -21.40 17.84 -7.43
C LEU A 69 -20.80 16.47 -7.08
N GLN A 70 -21.26 15.85 -5.99
CA GLN A 70 -20.88 14.50 -5.61
C GLN A 70 -21.25 13.46 -6.68
N ASP A 71 -22.49 13.47 -7.16
CA ASP A 71 -22.97 12.54 -8.20
C ASP A 71 -22.18 12.71 -9.52
N ASN A 72 -21.89 13.94 -9.90
CA ASN A 72 -21.04 14.23 -11.06
C ASN A 72 -19.61 13.73 -10.87
N LEU A 73 -19.05 13.89 -9.67
CA LEU A 73 -17.72 13.41 -9.34
C LEU A 73 -17.66 11.88 -9.36
N LEU A 74 -18.67 11.19 -8.82
CA LEU A 74 -18.78 9.73 -8.91
C LEU A 74 -18.89 9.25 -10.36
N LEU A 75 -19.69 9.94 -11.19
CA LEU A 75 -19.79 9.63 -12.62
C LEU A 75 -18.46 9.83 -13.36
N PHE A 76 -17.77 10.94 -13.10
CA PHE A 76 -16.46 11.21 -13.68
C PHE A 76 -15.42 10.16 -13.26
N LEU A 77 -15.36 9.84 -11.96
CA LEU A 77 -14.47 8.81 -11.43
C LEU A 77 -14.78 7.44 -12.03
N SER A 78 -16.05 7.11 -12.20
CA SER A 78 -16.49 5.89 -12.87
C SER A 78 -15.95 5.82 -14.30
N GLN A 79 -16.24 6.83 -15.13
CA GLN A 79 -15.75 6.91 -16.52
C GLN A 79 -14.23 6.79 -16.60
N LYS A 80 -13.51 7.55 -15.77
CA LYS A 80 -12.06 7.51 -15.72
C LYS A 80 -11.52 6.14 -15.29
N THR A 81 -12.15 5.50 -14.31
CA THR A 81 -11.75 4.17 -13.84
C THR A 81 -11.93 3.13 -14.96
N PHE A 82 -13.01 3.25 -15.74
CA PHE A 82 -13.23 2.41 -16.92
C PHE A 82 -12.23 2.69 -18.06
N GLU A 83 -11.77 3.92 -18.23
CA GLU A 83 -10.75 4.27 -19.22
C GLU A 83 -9.33 3.83 -18.83
N SER A 84 -9.05 3.64 -17.55
CA SER A 84 -7.69 3.40 -17.02
C SER A 84 -7.41 1.98 -16.49
N SER A 85 -8.45 1.17 -16.21
CA SER A 85 -8.30 -0.19 -15.66
C SER A 85 -8.69 -1.28 -16.66
N HIS A 86 -7.98 -2.41 -16.60
CA HIS A 86 -8.19 -3.67 -17.33
C HIS A 86 -9.15 -3.61 -18.52
N ALA A 87 -8.70 -3.02 -19.63
CA ALA A 87 -9.49 -2.84 -20.86
C ALA A 87 -10.24 -4.12 -21.28
N GLU A 88 -9.65 -5.29 -21.07
CA GLU A 88 -10.26 -6.59 -21.37
C GLU A 88 -11.48 -6.93 -20.49
N THR A 89 -11.46 -6.62 -19.19
CA THR A 89 -12.62 -6.82 -18.30
C THR A 89 -13.77 -5.92 -18.72
N TYR A 90 -13.46 -4.66 -19.04
CA TYR A 90 -14.45 -3.71 -19.54
C TYR A 90 -15.02 -4.15 -20.90
N ASP A 91 -14.17 -4.62 -21.80
CA ASP A 91 -14.60 -5.16 -23.09
C ASP A 91 -15.53 -6.35 -22.91
N ALA A 92 -15.22 -7.27 -21.99
CA ALA A 92 -16.11 -8.39 -21.67
C ALA A 92 -17.47 -7.90 -21.15
N LEU A 93 -17.50 -6.96 -20.20
CA LEU A 93 -18.74 -6.39 -19.66
C LEU A 93 -19.57 -5.69 -20.76
N ARG A 94 -18.92 -4.88 -21.60
CA ARG A 94 -19.56 -4.17 -22.71
C ARG A 94 -20.18 -5.15 -23.70
N LEU A 95 -19.47 -6.23 -24.02
CA LEU A 95 -19.99 -7.28 -24.91
C LEU A 95 -21.20 -8.01 -24.30
N VAL A 96 -21.24 -8.22 -22.98
CA VAL A 96 -22.43 -8.78 -22.30
C VAL A 96 -23.62 -7.83 -22.40
N VAL A 97 -23.42 -6.54 -22.12
CA VAL A 97 -24.48 -5.52 -22.22
C VAL A 97 -25.02 -5.42 -23.64
N VAL A 98 -24.14 -5.35 -24.64
CA VAL A 98 -24.54 -5.29 -26.06
C VAL A 98 -25.21 -6.60 -26.48
N GLY A 99 -24.70 -7.75 -26.06
CA GLY A 99 -25.30 -9.06 -26.34
C GLY A 99 -26.73 -9.16 -25.80
N ARG A 100 -26.97 -8.72 -24.56
CA ARG A 100 -28.31 -8.65 -23.97
C ARG A 100 -29.25 -7.79 -24.80
N PHE A 101 -28.84 -6.56 -25.13
CA PHE A 101 -29.64 -5.65 -25.95
C PHE A 101 -29.99 -6.26 -27.31
N LEU A 102 -29.04 -6.92 -27.97
CA LEU A 102 -29.27 -7.56 -29.25
C LEU A 102 -30.23 -8.75 -29.16
N LEU A 103 -30.18 -9.55 -28.10
CA LEU A 103 -31.15 -10.63 -27.85
C LEU A 103 -32.56 -10.09 -27.61
N GLU A 104 -32.68 -9.01 -26.84
CA GLU A 104 -33.96 -8.34 -26.58
C GLU A 104 -34.59 -7.67 -27.82
N ASN A 105 -33.80 -7.50 -28.90
CA ASN A 105 -34.24 -6.92 -30.17
C ASN A 105 -34.12 -7.93 -31.34
N ASP A 106 -34.16 -9.23 -31.05
CA ASP A 106 -34.19 -10.33 -32.03
C ASP A 106 -32.98 -10.42 -32.99
N VAL A 107 -31.85 -9.75 -32.67
CA VAL A 107 -30.60 -9.82 -33.46
C VAL A 107 -29.70 -10.95 -32.94
N VAL A 108 -30.23 -12.18 -33.01
CA VAL A 108 -29.71 -13.37 -32.30
C VAL A 108 -28.27 -13.74 -32.66
N LYS A 109 -27.95 -13.89 -33.96
CA LYS A 109 -26.63 -14.34 -34.42
C LYS A 109 -25.49 -13.42 -34.00
N VAL A 110 -25.72 -12.10 -34.03
CA VAL A 110 -24.71 -11.12 -33.62
C VAL A 110 -24.58 -11.12 -32.09
N ALA A 111 -25.69 -11.28 -31.38
CA ALA A 111 -25.68 -11.36 -29.93
C ALA A 111 -24.84 -12.54 -29.43
N PHE A 112 -25.05 -13.76 -29.94
CA PHE A 112 -24.26 -14.92 -29.51
C PHE A 112 -22.76 -14.76 -29.81
N LYS A 113 -22.39 -14.15 -30.95
CA LYS A 113 -20.97 -13.82 -31.22
C LYS A 113 -20.37 -12.86 -30.19
N CYS A 114 -21.15 -11.86 -29.75
CA CYS A 114 -20.71 -10.95 -28.69
C CYS A 114 -20.53 -11.71 -27.36
N LEU A 115 -21.48 -12.57 -27.00
CA LEU A 115 -21.42 -13.37 -25.77
C LEU A 115 -20.28 -14.38 -25.78
N ASP A 116 -20.00 -15.05 -26.90
CA ASP A 116 -18.86 -15.99 -27.01
C ASP A 116 -17.52 -15.27 -26.83
N LYS A 117 -17.39 -14.07 -27.40
CA LYS A 117 -16.19 -13.25 -27.21
C LYS A 117 -16.07 -12.79 -25.76
N ALA A 118 -17.18 -12.37 -25.14
CA ALA A 118 -17.20 -12.01 -23.73
C ALA A 118 -16.83 -13.18 -22.82
N GLU A 119 -17.31 -14.39 -23.11
CA GLU A 119 -17.04 -15.60 -22.32
C GLU A 119 -15.55 -15.96 -22.36
N LYS A 120 -14.93 -15.89 -23.54
CA LYS A 120 -13.48 -16.12 -23.70
C LYS A 120 -12.66 -15.14 -22.87
N LEU A 121 -13.01 -13.86 -22.93
CA LEU A 121 -12.33 -12.81 -22.15
C LEU A 121 -12.55 -13.01 -20.65
N ALA A 122 -13.80 -13.19 -20.22
CA ALA A 122 -14.14 -13.35 -18.81
C ALA A 122 -13.55 -14.63 -18.20
N SER A 123 -13.44 -15.72 -18.97
CA SER A 123 -12.77 -16.96 -18.56
C SER A 123 -11.27 -16.78 -18.42
N HIS A 124 -10.63 -16.14 -19.40
CA HIS A 124 -9.20 -15.82 -19.33
C HIS A 124 -8.84 -14.95 -18.12
N LEU A 125 -9.74 -14.04 -17.75
CA LEU A 125 -9.58 -13.10 -16.64
C LEU A 125 -10.12 -13.61 -15.29
N GLU A 126 -10.62 -14.86 -15.24
CA GLU A 126 -11.29 -15.45 -14.07
C GLU A 126 -12.37 -14.55 -13.46
N GLN A 127 -13.13 -13.85 -14.30
CA GLN A 127 -14.24 -12.99 -13.86
C GLN A 127 -15.49 -13.85 -13.62
N PHE A 128 -15.45 -14.73 -12.61
CA PHE A 128 -16.49 -15.73 -12.38
C PHE A 128 -17.89 -15.13 -12.18
N ASN A 129 -17.99 -13.93 -11.58
CA ASN A 129 -19.27 -13.22 -11.46
C ASN A 129 -19.82 -12.76 -12.83
N LEU A 130 -18.95 -12.24 -13.70
CA LEU A 130 -19.35 -11.80 -15.04
C LEU A 130 -19.67 -13.01 -15.92
N LEU A 131 -18.87 -14.08 -15.84
CA LEU A 131 -19.17 -15.36 -16.47
C LEU A 131 -20.53 -15.89 -16.03
N ASN A 132 -20.86 -15.75 -14.74
CA ASN A 132 -22.14 -16.21 -14.23
C ASN A 132 -23.31 -15.46 -14.87
N GLU A 133 -23.23 -14.14 -14.93
CA GLU A 133 -24.26 -13.32 -15.58
C GLU A 133 -24.39 -13.66 -17.07
N LEU A 134 -23.25 -13.82 -17.75
CA LEU A 134 -23.19 -14.18 -19.15
C LEU A 134 -23.82 -15.56 -19.42
N LEU A 135 -23.45 -16.58 -18.64
CA LEU A 135 -23.95 -17.94 -18.82
C LEU A 135 -25.45 -18.03 -18.50
N LEU A 136 -25.94 -17.28 -17.50
CA LEU A 136 -27.38 -17.15 -17.24
C LEU A 136 -28.12 -16.50 -18.41
N LEU A 137 -27.53 -15.46 -19.01
CA LEU A 137 -28.10 -14.83 -20.20
C LEU A 137 -28.15 -15.80 -21.38
N LYS A 138 -27.09 -16.58 -21.62
CA LYS A 138 -27.11 -17.63 -22.65
C LYS A 138 -28.19 -18.68 -22.36
N LEU A 139 -28.36 -19.10 -21.10
CA LEU A 139 -29.36 -20.10 -20.69
C LEU A 139 -30.78 -19.59 -20.95
N GLN A 140 -31.05 -18.34 -20.62
CA GLN A 140 -32.35 -17.69 -20.85
C GLN A 140 -32.78 -17.76 -22.32
N TYR A 141 -31.82 -17.65 -23.24
CA TYR A 141 -32.05 -17.61 -24.69
C TYR A 141 -31.61 -18.90 -25.42
N ALA A 142 -31.37 -20.00 -24.68
CA ALA A 142 -30.88 -21.26 -25.25
C ALA A 142 -31.86 -21.93 -26.22
N HIS A 143 -33.12 -21.51 -26.24
CA HIS A 143 -34.16 -22.00 -27.15
C HIS A 143 -34.10 -21.38 -28.56
N LEU A 144 -33.28 -20.33 -28.76
CA LEU A 144 -33.18 -19.63 -30.05
C LEU A 144 -32.25 -20.35 -31.03
N GLU A 145 -32.49 -20.13 -32.33
CA GLU A 145 -31.63 -20.69 -33.39
C GLU A 145 -30.20 -20.13 -33.30
N GLY A 146 -29.21 -21.02 -33.38
CA GLY A 146 -27.80 -20.68 -33.24
C GLY A 146 -27.31 -20.57 -31.79
N ALA A 147 -28.16 -20.87 -30.80
CA ALA A 147 -27.73 -21.14 -29.44
C ALA A 147 -26.88 -22.42 -29.36
N GLU A 148 -26.01 -22.47 -28.37
CA GLU A 148 -25.23 -23.66 -28.04
C GLU A 148 -26.07 -24.72 -27.32
N ASP A 149 -25.54 -25.95 -27.27
CA ASP A 149 -26.18 -27.07 -26.58
C ASP A 149 -26.49 -26.76 -25.10
N LEU A 150 -27.72 -27.05 -24.69
CA LEU A 150 -28.23 -26.69 -23.36
C LEU A 150 -27.52 -27.45 -22.24
N ASP A 151 -27.18 -28.72 -22.44
CA ASP A 151 -26.50 -29.54 -21.43
C ASP A 151 -25.06 -29.07 -21.25
N ALA A 152 -24.36 -28.76 -22.34
CA ALA A 152 -23.00 -28.21 -22.32
C ALA A 152 -22.95 -26.83 -21.63
N LEU A 153 -23.93 -25.97 -21.91
CA LEU A 153 -24.05 -24.66 -21.26
C LEU A 153 -24.38 -24.80 -19.76
N THR A 154 -25.28 -25.71 -19.40
CA THR A 154 -25.63 -26.01 -17.99
C THR A 154 -24.42 -26.52 -17.22
N ALA A 155 -23.62 -27.43 -17.81
CA ALA A 155 -22.41 -27.94 -17.18
C ALA A 155 -21.40 -26.81 -16.88
N ARG A 156 -21.15 -25.91 -17.84
CA ARG A 156 -20.26 -24.75 -17.64
C ARG A 156 -20.80 -23.79 -16.58
N PHE A 157 -22.10 -23.53 -16.58
CA PHE A 157 -22.74 -22.71 -15.55
C PHE A 157 -22.53 -23.29 -14.14
N MET A 158 -22.78 -24.59 -13.96
CA MET A 158 -22.57 -25.28 -12.68
C MET A 158 -21.10 -25.27 -12.25
N GLN A 159 -20.17 -25.45 -13.19
CA GLN A 159 -18.74 -25.35 -12.91
C GLN A 159 -18.35 -23.93 -12.45
N ASN A 160 -18.84 -22.90 -13.12
CA ASN A 160 -18.59 -21.51 -12.75
C ASN A 160 -19.16 -21.17 -11.37
N GLN A 161 -20.35 -21.69 -11.02
CA GLN A 161 -20.93 -21.55 -9.68
C GLN A 161 -19.99 -22.12 -8.59
N LEU A 162 -19.35 -23.27 -8.84
CA LEU A 162 -18.36 -23.81 -7.91
C LEU A 162 -17.14 -22.89 -7.78
N HIS A 163 -16.66 -22.30 -8.88
CA HIS A 163 -15.57 -21.32 -8.84
C HIS A 163 -15.93 -20.07 -8.03
N MET A 164 -17.13 -19.51 -8.24
CA MET A 164 -17.64 -18.37 -7.44
C MET A 164 -17.71 -18.70 -5.95
N GLN A 165 -18.20 -19.88 -5.59
CA GLN A 165 -18.29 -20.30 -4.18
C GLN A 165 -16.90 -20.44 -3.54
N ARG A 166 -15.92 -20.97 -4.27
CA ARG A 166 -14.53 -21.06 -3.80
C ARG A 166 -13.93 -19.67 -3.59
N GLU A 167 -14.11 -18.76 -4.55
CA GLU A 167 -13.65 -17.37 -4.43
C GLU A 167 -14.31 -16.63 -3.26
N ALA A 168 -15.62 -16.83 -3.07
CA ALA A 168 -16.35 -16.24 -1.93
C ALA A 168 -15.79 -16.72 -0.58
N LYS A 169 -15.52 -18.02 -0.43
CA LYS A 169 -14.89 -18.57 0.80
C LYS A 169 -13.52 -17.95 1.06
N LEU A 170 -12.69 -17.81 0.02
CA LEU A 170 -11.38 -17.15 0.13
C LEU A 170 -11.51 -15.69 0.57
N ASN A 171 -12.43 -14.94 -0.04
CA ASN A 171 -12.68 -13.54 0.31
C ASN A 171 -13.18 -13.38 1.76
N ILE A 172 -14.08 -14.26 2.22
CA ILE A 172 -14.57 -14.27 3.61
C ILE A 172 -13.42 -14.56 4.58
N ALA A 173 -12.60 -15.57 4.30
CA ALA A 173 -11.44 -15.90 5.12
C ALA A 173 -10.44 -14.74 5.19
N TYR A 174 -10.14 -14.12 4.05
CA TYR A 174 -9.25 -12.97 3.97
C TYR A 174 -9.80 -11.77 4.75
N ALA A 175 -11.11 -11.47 4.62
CA ALA A 175 -11.76 -10.41 5.38
C ALA A 175 -11.69 -10.66 6.90
N PHE A 176 -11.89 -11.90 7.33
CA PHE A 176 -11.75 -12.29 8.74
C PHE A 176 -10.31 -12.10 9.24
N LEU A 177 -9.31 -12.54 8.48
CA LEU A 177 -7.89 -12.36 8.85
C LEU A 177 -7.51 -10.87 8.93
N ARG A 178 -8.02 -10.05 8.01
CA ARG A 178 -7.82 -8.59 8.03
C ARG A 178 -8.41 -7.95 9.28
N GLN A 179 -9.61 -8.37 9.69
CA GLN A 179 -10.26 -7.88 10.90
C GLN A 179 -9.46 -8.24 12.15
N GLU A 180 -8.98 -9.48 12.25
CA GLU A 180 -8.13 -9.93 13.37
C GLU A 180 -6.79 -9.18 13.40
N LEU A 181 -6.13 -8.98 12.26
CA LEU A 181 -4.91 -8.16 12.18
C LEU A 181 -5.14 -6.72 12.65
N GLN A 182 -6.26 -6.11 12.28
CA GLN A 182 -6.59 -4.75 12.72
C GLN A 182 -6.79 -4.69 14.24
N ALA A 183 -7.41 -5.73 14.83
CA ALA A 183 -7.54 -5.85 16.28
C ALA A 183 -6.17 -6.01 16.96
N ILE A 184 -5.25 -6.79 16.38
CA ILE A 184 -3.85 -6.87 16.86
C ILE A 184 -3.21 -5.48 16.86
N HIS A 185 -3.32 -4.73 15.76
CA HIS A 185 -2.71 -3.41 15.60
C HIS A 185 -3.23 -2.36 16.60
N LEU A 186 -4.54 -2.33 16.85
CA LEU A 186 -5.19 -1.31 17.69
C LEU A 186 -5.26 -1.71 19.17
N GLN A 187 -5.39 -3.00 19.46
CA GLN A 187 -5.68 -3.51 20.79
C GLN A 187 -4.48 -4.21 21.45
N GLY A 188 -3.38 -4.45 20.72
CA GLY A 188 -2.20 -5.14 21.25
C GLY A 188 -2.43 -6.63 21.49
N LYS A 189 -3.43 -7.23 20.82
CA LYS A 189 -3.74 -8.66 20.96
C LYS A 189 -2.56 -9.48 20.44
N ILE A 190 -1.94 -10.30 21.29
CA ILE A 190 -0.88 -11.23 20.86
C ILE A 190 -1.55 -12.47 20.28
N VAL A 191 -1.39 -12.71 18.98
CA VAL A 191 -1.96 -13.88 18.29
C VAL A 191 -0.86 -14.54 17.48
N ASN A 192 -0.75 -15.86 17.54
CA ASN A 192 0.13 -16.61 16.65
C ASN A 192 -0.49 -16.66 15.24
N LEU A 193 0.14 -16.01 14.25
CA LEU A 193 -0.37 -15.90 12.89
C LEU A 193 -0.65 -17.28 12.25
N THR A 194 0.22 -18.26 12.47
CA THR A 194 0.04 -19.62 11.94
C THR A 194 -1.22 -20.28 12.48
N SER A 195 -1.47 -20.16 13.77
CA SER A 195 -2.71 -20.66 14.38
C SER A 195 -3.94 -19.96 13.82
N LEU A 196 -3.85 -18.63 13.61
CA LEU A 196 -4.94 -17.82 13.08
C LEU A 196 -5.27 -18.23 11.64
N VAL A 197 -4.27 -18.32 10.76
CA VAL A 197 -4.47 -18.71 9.37
C VAL A 197 -5.03 -20.14 9.27
N ILE A 198 -4.46 -21.10 10.01
CA ILE A 198 -4.93 -22.50 9.97
C ILE A 198 -6.37 -22.62 10.48
N THR A 199 -6.72 -21.95 11.58
CA THR A 199 -8.08 -22.00 12.12
C THR A 199 -9.07 -21.34 11.18
N THR A 200 -8.71 -20.24 10.52
CA THR A 200 -9.55 -19.60 9.49
C THR A 200 -9.78 -20.52 8.28
N ILE A 201 -8.73 -21.15 7.74
CA ILE A 201 -8.84 -22.09 6.61
C ILE A 201 -9.81 -23.24 6.95
N ARG A 202 -9.68 -23.82 8.15
CA ARG A 202 -10.57 -24.88 8.64
C ARG A 202 -12.01 -24.40 8.82
N LYS A 203 -12.19 -23.23 9.45
CA LYS A 203 -13.51 -22.63 9.71
C LYS A 203 -14.32 -22.45 8.43
N TYR A 204 -13.68 -21.97 7.35
CA TYR A 204 -14.35 -21.70 6.08
C TYR A 204 -14.23 -22.85 5.06
N LYS A 205 -13.69 -24.01 5.47
CA LYS A 205 -13.55 -25.23 4.64
C LYS A 205 -12.88 -24.94 3.29
N ILE A 206 -11.79 -24.18 3.32
CA ILE A 206 -11.00 -23.86 2.13
C ILE A 206 -10.12 -25.07 1.78
N SER A 207 -10.13 -25.50 0.52
CA SER A 207 -9.29 -26.61 0.08
C SER A 207 -7.84 -26.17 -0.09
N ALA A 208 -6.89 -27.12 0.01
CA ALA A 208 -5.49 -26.82 -0.20
C ALA A 208 -5.20 -26.29 -1.62
N GLN A 209 -5.91 -26.80 -2.62
CA GLN A 209 -5.73 -26.39 -4.01
C GLN A 209 -6.15 -24.92 -4.23
N ASP A 210 -7.21 -24.46 -3.58
CA ASP A 210 -7.68 -23.07 -3.69
C ASP A 210 -6.69 -22.05 -3.09
N LEU A 211 -5.76 -22.51 -2.25
CA LEU A 211 -4.69 -21.68 -1.67
C LEU A 211 -3.48 -21.54 -2.60
N MET A 212 -3.36 -22.40 -3.63
CA MET A 212 -2.21 -22.46 -4.53
C MET A 212 -2.48 -21.69 -5.83
N THR A 213 -2.91 -20.43 -5.70
CA THR A 213 -3.10 -19.49 -6.81
C THR A 213 -2.32 -18.21 -6.53
N TYR A 214 -1.94 -17.46 -7.56
CA TYR A 214 -1.26 -16.17 -7.38
C TYR A 214 -2.05 -15.21 -6.49
N LYS A 215 -3.38 -15.16 -6.64
CA LYS A 215 -4.26 -14.30 -5.83
C LYS A 215 -4.26 -14.71 -4.35
N SER A 216 -4.44 -16.01 -4.06
CA SER A 216 -4.44 -16.53 -2.69
C SER A 216 -3.09 -16.34 -2.00
N ILE A 217 -1.99 -16.67 -2.70
CA ILE A 217 -0.63 -16.50 -2.18
C ILE A 217 -0.32 -15.03 -1.90
N TYR A 218 -0.66 -14.14 -2.83
CA TYR A 218 -0.54 -12.70 -2.62
C TYR A 218 -1.28 -12.25 -1.35
N GLN A 219 -2.53 -12.70 -1.16
CA GLN A 219 -3.33 -12.33 0.01
C GLN A 219 -2.73 -12.85 1.33
N ILE A 220 -2.22 -14.09 1.34
CA ILE A 220 -1.55 -14.69 2.50
C ILE A 220 -0.27 -13.93 2.81
N LEU A 221 0.58 -13.67 1.82
CA LEU A 221 1.81 -12.91 1.99
C LEU A 221 1.55 -11.48 2.42
N PHE A 222 0.48 -10.86 1.93
CA PHE A 222 0.06 -9.53 2.38
C PHE A 222 -0.18 -9.56 3.90
N ILE A 223 -1.03 -10.48 4.37
CA ILE A 223 -1.38 -10.61 5.80
C ILE A 223 -0.13 -10.94 6.63
N ALA A 224 0.70 -11.86 6.13
CA ALA A 224 1.92 -12.25 6.80
C ALA A 224 2.90 -11.06 6.92
N ASN A 225 3.13 -10.34 5.83
CA ASN A 225 3.99 -9.17 5.82
C ASN A 225 3.53 -8.08 6.80
N GLU A 226 2.22 -7.80 6.87
CA GLU A 226 1.67 -6.86 7.86
C GLU A 226 1.91 -7.34 9.29
N TYR A 227 1.67 -8.62 9.56
CA TYR A 227 1.90 -9.21 10.88
C TYR A 227 3.38 -9.13 11.28
N ALA A 228 4.29 -9.50 10.38
CA ALA A 228 5.73 -9.39 10.56
C ALA A 228 6.16 -7.94 10.81
N ALA A 229 5.59 -6.98 10.08
CA ALA A 229 5.86 -5.56 10.26
C ALA A 229 5.39 -5.05 11.63
N ILE A 230 4.20 -5.46 12.09
CA ILE A 230 3.66 -5.10 13.41
C ILE A 230 4.56 -5.64 14.52
N GLN A 231 4.98 -6.90 14.42
CA GLN A 231 5.86 -7.55 15.40
C GLN A 231 7.34 -7.15 15.23
N GLN A 232 7.67 -6.42 14.16
CA GLN A 232 9.04 -6.12 13.73
C GLN A 232 9.94 -7.37 13.64
N ASN A 233 9.34 -8.53 13.35
CA ASN A 233 10.03 -9.81 13.28
C ASN A 233 9.55 -10.56 12.03
N TYR A 234 10.36 -10.48 10.98
CA TYR A 234 10.08 -11.15 9.71
C TYR A 234 10.33 -12.65 9.76
N GLY A 235 11.08 -13.18 10.74
CA GLY A 235 11.29 -14.62 10.89
C GLY A 235 9.98 -15.37 11.14
N LEU A 236 8.98 -14.70 11.71
CA LEU A 236 7.65 -15.25 11.98
C LEU A 236 6.89 -15.70 10.70
N ILE A 237 7.32 -15.23 9.52
CA ILE A 237 6.64 -15.52 8.25
C ILE A 237 7.43 -16.39 7.29
N GLU A 238 8.61 -16.86 7.69
CA GLU A 238 9.51 -17.68 6.86
C GLU A 238 8.80 -18.89 6.24
N ARG A 239 7.92 -19.56 7.00
CA ARG A 239 7.16 -20.71 6.50
C ARG A 239 6.26 -20.37 5.31
N TYR A 240 5.68 -19.17 5.27
CA TYR A 240 4.83 -18.73 4.16
C TYR A 240 5.66 -18.37 2.93
N VAL A 241 6.84 -17.78 3.15
CA VAL A 241 7.81 -17.45 2.09
C VAL A 241 8.32 -18.74 1.44
N LYS A 242 8.77 -19.72 2.23
CA LYS A 242 9.25 -21.01 1.70
C LYS A 242 8.20 -21.73 0.84
N ARG A 243 6.94 -21.76 1.28
CA ARG A 243 5.84 -22.32 0.47
C ARG A 243 5.58 -21.54 -0.82
N THR A 244 5.81 -20.23 -0.78
CA THR A 244 5.70 -19.40 -1.98
C THR A 244 6.82 -19.74 -2.95
N ASP A 245 8.06 -19.89 -2.49
CA ASP A 245 9.18 -20.29 -3.34
C ASP A 245 8.90 -21.62 -4.05
N GLU A 246 8.40 -22.62 -3.32
CA GLU A 246 7.98 -23.92 -3.87
C GLU A 246 6.89 -23.75 -4.95
N PHE A 247 5.89 -22.89 -4.71
CA PHE A 247 4.88 -22.58 -5.71
C PHE A 247 5.48 -21.91 -6.95
N MET A 248 6.35 -20.91 -6.77
CA MET A 248 6.96 -20.15 -7.86
C MET A 248 7.82 -21.04 -8.76
N GLN A 249 8.59 -21.97 -8.18
CA GLN A 249 9.38 -22.95 -8.93
C GLN A 249 8.50 -23.86 -9.80
N GLY A 250 7.33 -24.29 -9.29
CA GLY A 250 6.39 -25.14 -10.02
C GLY A 250 5.63 -24.44 -11.17
N GLN A 251 5.74 -23.11 -11.31
CA GLN A 251 5.06 -22.34 -12.35
C GLN A 251 6.00 -21.78 -13.43
N ALA A 252 7.30 -22.11 -13.38
CA ALA A 252 8.28 -21.66 -14.36
C ALA A 252 7.82 -21.99 -15.81
N GLY A 253 7.78 -20.98 -16.68
CA GLY A 253 7.45 -21.14 -18.10
C GLY A 253 5.97 -21.08 -18.50
N LYS A 254 5.02 -20.88 -17.56
CA LYS A 254 3.59 -20.73 -17.91
C LYS A 254 3.22 -19.29 -18.26
N LYS A 255 2.30 -19.13 -19.23
CA LYS A 255 1.78 -17.83 -19.67
C LYS A 255 1.08 -17.14 -18.51
N GLN A 256 1.47 -15.90 -18.21
CA GLN A 256 1.14 -15.24 -16.95
C GLN A 256 -0.17 -14.44 -17.03
N SER A 257 -1.30 -15.04 -16.65
CA SER A 257 -2.60 -14.36 -16.61
C SER A 257 -2.80 -13.46 -15.37
N TYR A 258 -1.81 -13.31 -14.48
CA TYR A 258 -1.92 -12.63 -13.18
C TYR A 258 -0.75 -11.70 -12.84
N LEU A 259 -0.34 -10.87 -13.79
CA LEU A 259 0.87 -10.05 -13.69
C LEU A 259 0.91 -9.17 -12.43
N PHE A 260 -0.21 -8.54 -12.03
CA PHE A 260 -0.29 -7.76 -10.79
C PHE A 260 0.07 -8.57 -9.54
N TYR A 261 -0.54 -9.75 -9.37
CA TYR A 261 -0.35 -10.59 -8.19
C TYR A 261 1.07 -11.15 -8.18
N HIS A 262 1.58 -11.56 -9.34
CA HIS A 262 2.95 -12.04 -9.47
C HIS A 262 3.97 -10.96 -9.07
N ILE A 263 3.88 -9.77 -9.67
CA ILE A 263 4.75 -8.62 -9.34
C ILE A 263 4.68 -8.24 -7.84
N SER A 264 3.51 -8.43 -7.22
CA SER A 264 3.30 -8.19 -5.80
C SER A 264 3.89 -9.28 -4.91
N ILE A 265 3.84 -10.55 -5.32
CA ILE A 265 4.50 -11.66 -4.63
C ILE A 265 6.02 -11.46 -4.64
N LEU A 266 6.61 -11.15 -5.80
CA LEU A 266 8.04 -10.87 -5.90
C LEU A 266 8.47 -9.70 -5.00
N TYR A 267 7.61 -8.68 -4.85
CA TYR A 267 7.84 -7.59 -3.89
C TYR A 267 7.90 -8.10 -2.44
N PHE A 268 6.97 -8.98 -2.03
CA PHE A 268 6.98 -9.52 -0.66
C PHE A 268 8.18 -10.44 -0.41
N LEU A 269 8.58 -11.26 -1.38
CA LEU A 269 9.78 -12.09 -1.30
C LEU A 269 11.03 -11.21 -1.16
N ALA A 270 11.20 -10.23 -2.05
CA ALA A 270 12.30 -9.28 -1.99
C ALA A 270 12.36 -8.54 -0.65
N ASN A 271 11.22 -8.07 -0.15
CA ASN A 271 11.14 -7.39 1.15
C ASN A 271 11.48 -8.34 2.30
N PHE A 272 10.96 -9.56 2.33
CA PHE A 272 11.29 -10.53 3.37
C PHE A 272 12.81 -10.77 3.45
N HIS A 273 13.44 -11.08 2.32
CA HIS A 273 14.89 -11.33 2.29
C HIS A 273 15.70 -10.09 2.68
N LEU A 274 15.29 -8.89 2.26
CA LEU A 274 15.90 -7.63 2.71
C LEU A 274 15.85 -7.51 4.23
N ARG A 275 14.68 -7.76 4.84
CA ARG A 275 14.47 -7.65 6.29
C ARG A 275 15.17 -8.75 7.08
N GLN A 276 15.47 -9.87 6.45
CA GLN A 276 16.35 -10.93 6.97
C GLN A 276 17.84 -10.69 6.65
N LYS A 277 18.19 -9.54 6.04
CA LYS A 277 19.56 -9.17 5.65
C LYS A 277 20.20 -10.10 4.60
N ASP A 278 19.38 -10.90 3.91
CA ASP A 278 19.76 -11.64 2.71
C ASP A 278 19.60 -10.73 1.48
N PHE A 279 20.54 -9.79 1.34
CA PHE A 279 20.53 -8.79 0.28
C PHE A 279 20.68 -9.41 -1.11
N ALA A 280 21.39 -10.54 -1.23
CA ALA A 280 21.59 -11.24 -2.49
C ALA A 280 20.27 -11.81 -3.03
N ARG A 281 19.51 -12.54 -2.22
CA ARG A 281 18.18 -13.04 -2.65
C ARG A 281 17.19 -11.90 -2.85
N SER A 282 17.23 -10.87 -2.01
CA SER A 282 16.39 -9.68 -2.20
C SER A 282 16.62 -9.04 -3.59
N ALA A 283 17.89 -8.83 -3.97
CA ALA A 283 18.25 -8.29 -5.26
C ALA A 283 17.84 -9.21 -6.43
N SER A 284 17.97 -10.53 -6.28
CA SER A 284 17.51 -11.51 -7.29
C SER A 284 16.02 -11.37 -7.57
N TRP A 285 15.19 -11.34 -6.53
CA TRP A 285 13.74 -11.18 -6.67
C TRP A 285 13.36 -9.80 -7.22
N LEU A 286 14.10 -8.75 -6.89
CA LEU A 286 13.90 -7.43 -7.50
C LEU A 286 14.19 -7.47 -9.00
N LYS A 287 15.22 -8.17 -9.45
CA LYS A 287 15.51 -8.31 -10.87
C LYS A 287 14.34 -8.95 -11.62
N GLU A 288 13.86 -10.10 -11.15
CA GLU A 288 12.69 -10.76 -11.74
C GLU A 288 11.44 -9.86 -11.73
N LYS A 289 11.26 -9.09 -10.65
CA LYS A 289 10.17 -8.12 -10.55
C LYS A 289 10.28 -7.04 -11.62
N MET A 290 11.48 -6.53 -11.89
CA MET A 290 11.69 -5.53 -12.93
C MET A 290 11.37 -6.09 -14.31
N ASP A 291 11.89 -7.28 -14.62
CA ASP A 291 11.65 -7.96 -15.91
C ASP A 291 10.15 -8.08 -16.20
N LEU A 292 9.34 -8.42 -15.18
CA LEU A 292 7.88 -8.47 -15.30
C LEU A 292 7.23 -7.10 -15.41
N MET A 293 7.70 -6.11 -14.66
CA MET A 293 7.17 -4.74 -14.73
C MET A 293 7.36 -4.12 -16.12
N GLU A 294 8.46 -4.42 -16.80
CA GLU A 294 8.75 -3.91 -18.15
C GLU A 294 7.85 -4.50 -19.23
N THR A 295 7.23 -5.66 -18.99
CA THR A 295 6.25 -6.25 -19.93
C THR A 295 4.97 -5.43 -20.08
N ASP A 296 4.62 -4.58 -19.10
CA ASP A 296 3.45 -3.71 -19.15
C ASP A 296 3.70 -2.36 -18.46
N SER A 297 3.80 -1.31 -19.28
CA SER A 297 4.01 0.08 -18.85
C SER A 297 3.07 0.57 -17.74
N ARG A 298 1.86 0.01 -17.61
CA ARG A 298 0.91 0.35 -16.54
C ARG A 298 1.40 -0.16 -15.19
N TYR A 299 1.83 -1.43 -15.13
CA TYR A 299 2.36 -1.99 -13.90
C TYR A 299 3.72 -1.41 -13.54
N TYR A 300 4.55 -1.09 -14.54
CA TYR A 300 5.78 -0.32 -14.30
C TYR A 300 5.50 0.94 -13.50
N ALA A 301 4.57 1.80 -13.97
CA ALA A 301 4.22 3.04 -13.27
C ALA A 301 3.66 2.82 -11.86
N VAL A 302 2.84 1.78 -11.65
CA VAL A 302 2.22 1.47 -10.35
C VAL A 302 3.24 0.99 -9.31
N PHE A 303 4.25 0.22 -9.72
CA PHE A 303 5.19 -0.41 -8.80
C PHE A 303 6.57 0.28 -8.73
N TYR A 304 6.84 1.25 -9.60
CA TYR A 304 8.16 1.89 -9.74
C TYR A 304 8.75 2.40 -8.42
N LEU A 305 8.00 3.20 -7.65
CA LEU A 305 8.52 3.78 -6.40
C LEU A 305 8.85 2.71 -5.36
N ARG A 306 8.00 1.68 -5.23
CA ARG A 306 8.21 0.56 -4.31
C ARG A 306 9.43 -0.27 -4.70
N TYR A 307 9.64 -0.47 -6.00
CA TYR A 307 10.82 -1.12 -6.53
C TYR A 307 12.08 -0.31 -6.18
N GLN A 308 12.09 1.00 -6.48
CA GLN A 308 13.25 1.85 -6.21
C GLN A 308 13.55 1.97 -4.72
N LEU A 309 12.53 1.98 -3.86
CA LEU A 309 12.70 1.93 -2.41
C LEU A 309 13.47 0.69 -1.96
N LEU A 310 13.02 -0.52 -2.34
CA LEU A 310 13.71 -1.77 -1.97
C LEU A 310 15.10 -1.88 -2.60
N ARG A 311 15.27 -1.41 -3.84
CA ARG A 311 16.57 -1.36 -4.51
C ARG A 311 17.54 -0.41 -3.79
N GLY A 312 17.07 0.78 -3.41
CA GLY A 312 17.83 1.75 -2.64
C GLY A 312 18.24 1.19 -1.27
N LEU A 313 17.33 0.51 -0.56
CA LEU A 313 17.64 -0.17 0.70
C LEU A 313 18.71 -1.26 0.54
N ASN A 314 18.60 -2.10 -0.50
CA ASN A 314 19.64 -3.10 -0.80
C ASN A 314 21.00 -2.45 -1.02
N LEU A 315 21.08 -1.43 -1.88
CA LEU A 315 22.33 -0.72 -2.16
C LEU A 315 22.91 -0.08 -0.90
N PHE A 316 22.05 0.57 -0.11
CA PHE A 316 22.48 1.27 1.10
C PHE A 316 23.14 0.30 2.10
N PHE A 317 22.48 -0.81 2.40
CA PHE A 317 22.99 -1.80 3.36
C PHE A 317 24.05 -2.76 2.79
N THR A 318 24.46 -2.59 1.52
CA THR A 318 25.56 -3.34 0.90
C THR A 318 26.79 -2.48 0.58
N GLY A 319 26.84 -1.24 1.11
CA GLY A 319 28.02 -0.36 0.99
C GLY A 319 27.91 0.75 -0.06
N PHE A 320 26.80 0.81 -0.80
CA PHE A 320 26.61 1.74 -1.92
C PHE A 320 25.69 2.92 -1.55
N ALA A 321 25.99 3.62 -0.45
CA ALA A 321 25.14 4.71 0.06
C ALA A 321 24.88 5.85 -0.95
N ASN A 322 25.90 6.27 -1.69
CA ASN A 322 25.76 7.35 -2.67
C ASN A 322 24.80 6.96 -3.81
N ASP A 323 24.90 5.74 -4.31
CA ASP A 323 24.01 5.23 -5.36
C ASP A 323 22.58 5.09 -4.85
N ALA A 324 22.43 4.58 -3.61
CA ALA A 324 21.13 4.49 -2.95
C ALA A 324 20.45 5.85 -2.80
N ILE A 325 21.20 6.87 -2.35
CA ILE A 325 20.71 8.25 -2.24
C ILE A 325 20.32 8.80 -3.61
N GLY A 326 21.18 8.63 -4.62
CA GLY A 326 20.95 9.11 -5.98
C GLY A 326 19.68 8.54 -6.60
N ILE A 327 19.47 7.22 -6.46
CA ILE A 327 18.27 6.53 -6.97
C ILE A 327 16.99 7.06 -6.31
N LEU A 328 16.98 7.29 -5.00
CA LEU A 328 15.78 7.79 -4.33
C LEU A 328 15.51 9.27 -4.67
N GLN A 329 16.55 10.09 -4.81
CA GLN A 329 16.42 11.48 -5.26
C GLN A 329 15.85 11.55 -6.68
N GLU A 330 16.39 10.76 -7.61
CA GLU A 330 15.89 10.68 -8.98
C GLU A 330 14.44 10.19 -9.02
N SER A 331 14.11 9.18 -8.21
CA SER A 331 12.77 8.63 -8.12
C SER A 331 11.75 9.67 -7.64
N LEU A 332 12.11 10.49 -6.64
CA LEU A 332 11.27 11.60 -6.17
C LEU A 332 11.11 12.69 -7.23
N ALA A 333 12.17 13.01 -7.97
CA ALA A 333 12.13 14.00 -9.05
C ALA A 333 11.21 13.58 -10.22
N LYS A 334 11.12 12.27 -10.49
CA LYS A 334 10.26 11.68 -11.53
C LYS A 334 8.81 11.42 -11.08
N THR A 335 8.46 11.74 -9.84
CA THR A 335 7.08 11.54 -9.35
C THR A 335 6.11 12.36 -10.17
N ASN A 336 4.95 11.76 -10.43
CA ASN A 336 3.90 12.39 -11.20
C ASN A 336 2.53 12.09 -10.59
N ASN A 337 1.49 12.50 -11.29
CA ASN A 337 0.11 12.42 -10.86
C ASN A 337 -0.42 10.97 -10.70
N ARG A 338 0.29 9.96 -11.21
CA ARG A 338 -0.01 8.52 -11.05
C ARG A 338 0.70 7.90 -9.84
N SER A 339 1.69 8.58 -9.27
CA SER A 339 2.40 8.12 -8.07
C SER A 339 1.47 8.17 -6.85
N LYS A 340 1.40 7.08 -6.10
CA LYS A 340 0.63 7.04 -4.86
C LYS A 340 1.29 7.92 -3.80
N PRO A 341 0.54 8.79 -3.09
CA PRO A 341 1.11 9.63 -2.04
C PRO A 341 1.87 8.83 -0.99
N GLU A 342 1.35 7.68 -0.57
CA GLU A 342 1.97 6.82 0.43
C GLU A 342 3.36 6.33 -0.02
N ASP A 343 3.49 5.91 -1.29
CA ASP A 343 4.77 5.45 -1.84
C ASP A 343 5.79 6.61 -1.93
N ILE A 344 5.33 7.85 -2.17
CA ILE A 344 6.19 9.05 -2.15
C ILE A 344 6.70 9.31 -0.73
N GLU A 345 5.83 9.23 0.29
CA GLU A 345 6.24 9.45 1.68
C GLU A 345 7.22 8.37 2.16
N ASP A 346 7.03 7.11 1.76
CA ASP A 346 7.97 6.02 2.06
C ASP A 346 9.36 6.25 1.45
N VAL A 347 9.43 6.66 0.17
CA VAL A 347 10.70 7.01 -0.48
C VAL A 347 11.34 8.22 0.21
N ARG A 348 10.54 9.23 0.56
CA ARG A 348 11.03 10.47 1.19
C ARG A 348 11.61 10.23 2.58
N ILE A 349 10.91 9.47 3.44
CA ILE A 349 11.41 9.16 4.78
C ILE A 349 12.65 8.25 4.72
N CYS A 350 12.70 7.32 3.75
CA CYS A 350 13.88 6.49 3.53
C CYS A 350 15.09 7.33 3.07
N LEU A 351 14.88 8.28 2.16
CA LEU A 351 15.93 9.22 1.75
C LEU A 351 16.40 10.09 2.94
N ALA A 352 15.48 10.56 3.78
CA ALA A 352 15.84 11.30 4.99
C ALA A 352 16.73 10.46 5.93
N MET A 353 16.41 9.17 6.09
CA MET A 353 17.22 8.23 6.87
C MET A 353 18.61 8.04 6.27
N PHE A 354 18.72 7.80 4.97
CA PHE A 354 20.03 7.61 4.31
C PHE A 354 20.93 8.84 4.49
N LEU A 355 20.37 10.03 4.26
CA LEU A 355 21.08 11.29 4.44
C LEU A 355 21.49 11.49 5.91
N ALA A 356 20.60 11.21 6.86
CA ALA A 356 20.89 11.34 8.29
C ALA A 356 22.04 10.42 8.74
N LEU A 357 21.99 9.14 8.35
CA LEU A 357 23.02 8.15 8.67
C LEU A 357 24.38 8.53 8.08
N CYS A 358 24.40 9.14 6.89
CA CYS A 358 25.61 9.66 6.25
C CYS A 358 26.02 11.06 6.75
N ASN A 359 25.42 11.56 7.83
CA ASN A 359 25.69 12.89 8.39
C ASN A 359 25.45 14.07 7.43
N ASN A 360 24.48 13.95 6.53
CA ASN A 360 24.11 14.98 5.56
C ASN A 360 22.90 15.79 6.03
N GLN A 361 23.09 17.12 6.16
CA GLN A 361 22.09 18.06 6.65
C GLN A 361 20.84 18.18 5.74
N GLN A 362 20.92 17.74 4.48
CA GLN A 362 19.75 17.66 3.58
C GLN A 362 18.64 16.75 4.12
N SER A 363 18.94 15.87 5.09
CA SER A 363 17.94 15.09 5.84
C SER A 363 16.86 15.98 6.48
N LEU A 364 17.23 17.14 7.06
CA LEU A 364 16.28 18.11 7.62
C LEU A 364 15.29 18.62 6.56
N LYS A 365 15.77 18.88 5.35
CA LYS A 365 14.93 19.32 4.23
C LYS A 365 13.92 18.23 3.85
N GLN A 366 14.34 16.97 3.81
CA GLN A 366 13.41 15.87 3.49
C GLN A 366 12.34 15.67 4.56
N LEU A 367 12.70 15.81 5.84
CA LEU A 367 11.74 15.76 6.95
C LEU A 367 10.75 16.93 6.90
N MET A 368 11.21 18.15 6.58
CA MET A 368 10.34 19.32 6.45
C MET A 368 9.28 19.16 5.35
N LEU A 369 9.59 18.40 4.29
CA LEU A 369 8.65 18.13 3.20
C LEU A 369 7.53 17.14 3.59
N LEU A 370 7.65 16.49 4.75
CA LEU A 370 6.59 15.67 5.36
C LEU A 370 5.55 16.56 6.06
N THR A 371 4.76 17.30 5.29
CA THR A 371 3.91 18.41 5.78
C THR A 371 2.62 18.02 6.51
N ARG A 372 2.21 16.74 6.49
CA ARG A 372 0.95 16.31 7.12
C ARG A 372 1.08 16.20 8.64
N THR A 373 -0.07 16.20 9.33
CA THR A 373 -0.11 16.02 10.78
C THR A 373 0.16 14.56 11.17
N ASP A 374 0.71 14.34 12.37
CA ASP A 374 0.91 12.99 12.91
C ASP A 374 -0.37 12.14 12.90
N ALA A 375 -1.54 12.76 13.18
CA ALA A 375 -2.83 12.07 13.15
C ALA A 375 -3.19 11.59 11.74
N TRP A 376 -2.81 12.35 10.71
CA TRP A 376 -2.98 11.94 9.32
C TRP A 376 -2.06 10.76 8.99
N TYR A 377 -0.77 10.84 9.37
CA TYR A 377 0.18 9.75 9.12
C TYR A 377 -0.21 8.47 9.87
N GLU A 378 -0.64 8.57 11.13
CA GLU A 378 -1.14 7.41 11.89
C GLU A 378 -2.30 6.71 11.19
N LYS A 379 -3.22 7.48 10.61
CA LYS A 379 -4.37 6.93 9.89
C LYS A 379 -4.01 6.37 8.52
N LYS A 380 -3.06 7.00 7.81
CA LYS A 380 -2.76 6.69 6.39
C LYS A 380 -1.57 5.76 6.21
N MET A 381 -0.48 5.99 6.92
CA MET A 381 0.75 5.20 6.88
C MET A 381 0.82 4.15 8.00
N GLY A 382 0.08 4.37 9.08
CA GLY A 382 0.03 3.48 10.24
C GLY A 382 0.87 3.97 11.42
N MET A 383 0.57 3.44 12.61
CA MET A 383 1.17 3.90 13.87
C MET A 383 2.69 3.75 13.92
N LEU A 384 3.21 2.58 13.50
CA LEU A 384 4.64 2.29 13.54
C LEU A 384 5.45 3.20 12.61
N TRP A 385 4.92 3.49 11.43
CA TRP A 385 5.55 4.40 10.47
C TRP A 385 5.70 5.79 11.09
N THR A 386 4.63 6.34 11.68
CA THR A 386 4.64 7.67 12.30
C THR A 386 5.58 7.74 13.50
N ILE A 387 5.62 6.68 14.32
CA ILE A 387 6.58 6.55 15.42
C ILE A 387 8.01 6.65 14.90
N ARG A 388 8.37 5.86 13.88
CA ARG A 388 9.71 5.86 13.28
C ARG A 388 10.05 7.22 12.65
N LYS A 389 9.10 7.85 11.94
CA LYS A 389 9.27 9.20 11.38
C LYS A 389 9.56 10.24 12.48
N ASN A 390 8.83 10.18 13.60
CA ASN A 390 9.02 11.13 14.71
C ASN A 390 10.30 10.85 15.51
N LEU A 391 10.71 9.60 15.66
CA LEU A 391 12.04 9.25 16.18
C LEU A 391 13.13 9.82 15.28
N MET A 392 13.03 9.63 13.95
CA MET A 392 13.98 10.19 12.99
C MET A 392 14.09 11.71 13.11
N GLU A 393 12.96 12.41 13.24
CA GLU A 393 12.95 13.87 13.43
C GLU A 393 13.70 14.31 14.70
N ILE A 394 13.50 13.62 15.83
CA ILE A 394 14.25 13.90 17.07
C ILE A 394 15.75 13.74 16.83
N LEU A 395 16.16 12.62 16.23
CA LEU A 395 17.58 12.30 16.04
C LEU A 395 18.28 13.25 15.07
N VAL A 396 17.62 13.59 13.95
CA VAL A 396 18.17 14.51 12.95
C VAL A 396 18.35 15.90 13.56
N HIS A 397 17.38 16.41 14.34
CA HIS A 397 17.57 17.67 15.04
C HIS A 397 18.71 17.61 16.07
N ALA A 398 18.78 16.52 16.86
CA ALA A 398 19.85 16.31 17.83
C ALA A 398 21.25 16.28 17.18
N GLN A 399 21.35 15.62 16.03
CA GLN A 399 22.60 15.43 15.29
C GLN A 399 23.16 16.73 14.72
N PHE A 400 22.30 17.66 14.29
CA PHE A 400 22.69 18.96 13.75
C PHE A 400 22.54 20.08 14.79
N SER A 401 22.74 19.75 16.08
CA SER A 401 22.79 20.70 17.20
C SER A 401 21.54 21.57 17.42
N ASN A 402 20.39 21.16 16.90
CA ASN A 402 19.10 21.81 17.15
C ASN A 402 18.48 21.26 18.44
N ILE A 403 19.19 21.42 19.57
CA ILE A 403 18.89 20.72 20.84
C ILE A 403 17.51 21.07 21.39
N ASP A 404 17.11 22.35 21.37
CA ASP A 404 15.80 22.79 21.87
C ASP A 404 14.65 22.17 21.07
N VAL A 405 14.81 22.10 19.74
CA VAL A 405 13.82 21.48 18.86
C VAL A 405 13.76 19.98 19.12
N ALA A 406 14.91 19.31 19.22
CA ALA A 406 14.98 17.89 19.52
C ALA A 406 14.30 17.55 20.86
N MET A 407 14.55 18.34 21.91
CA MET A 407 13.94 18.17 23.23
C MET A 407 12.42 18.39 23.20
N SER A 408 11.96 19.43 22.49
CA SER A 408 10.52 19.70 22.29
C SER A 408 9.81 18.56 21.56
N ARG A 409 10.43 18.02 20.49
CA ARG A 409 9.92 16.86 19.75
C ARG A 409 9.91 15.60 20.61
N LEU A 410 10.96 15.35 21.40
CA LEU A 410 11.03 14.22 22.34
C LEU A 410 9.90 14.25 23.36
N ASN A 411 9.64 15.41 23.97
CA ASN A 411 8.55 15.58 24.92
C ASN A 411 7.17 15.36 24.27
N SER A 412 6.99 15.85 23.05
CA SER A 412 5.76 15.64 22.28
C SER A 412 5.56 14.17 21.90
N PHE A 413 6.61 13.49 21.46
CA PHE A 413 6.61 12.05 21.21
C PHE A 413 6.18 11.28 22.46
N ARG A 414 6.79 11.57 23.61
CA ARG A 414 6.50 10.88 24.88
C ARG A 414 5.05 11.05 25.30
N ARG A 415 4.50 12.27 25.20
CA ARG A 415 3.08 12.54 25.49
C ARG A 415 2.14 11.75 24.59
N ARG A 416 2.47 11.62 23.31
CA ARG A 416 1.62 10.98 22.30
C ARG A 416 1.69 9.45 22.31
N TYR A 417 2.89 8.87 22.37
CA TYR A 417 3.09 7.44 22.09
C TYR A 417 3.36 6.57 23.32
N ARG A 418 3.67 7.14 24.49
CA ARG A 418 4.03 6.34 25.68
C ARG A 418 2.96 5.32 26.06
N LYS A 419 1.69 5.71 26.07
CA LYS A 419 0.58 4.79 26.40
C LYS A 419 0.46 3.64 25.40
N TYR A 420 0.63 3.94 24.11
CA TYR A 420 0.60 2.94 23.05
C TYR A 420 1.75 1.94 23.21
N LEU A 421 2.99 2.44 23.33
CA LEU A 421 4.20 1.61 23.45
C LEU A 421 4.15 0.66 24.65
N LEU A 422 3.64 1.11 25.80
CA LEU A 422 3.45 0.25 26.98
C LEU A 422 2.36 -0.81 26.78
N LYS A 423 1.29 -0.47 26.05
CA LYS A 423 0.19 -1.41 25.79
C LYS A 423 0.60 -2.50 24.80
N THR A 424 1.51 -2.20 23.87
CA THR A 424 1.96 -3.11 22.82
C THR A 424 3.29 -3.79 23.13
N SER A 425 3.78 -3.73 24.37
CA SER A 425 5.05 -4.33 24.79
C SER A 425 6.27 -3.86 23.96
N GLU A 426 6.27 -2.58 23.59
CA GLU A 426 7.34 -1.93 22.82
C GLU A 426 8.19 -0.99 23.72
N GLU A 427 8.41 -1.38 24.98
CA GLU A 427 9.17 -0.60 25.98
C GLU A 427 10.59 -0.26 25.51
N ARG A 428 11.18 -1.07 24.63
CA ARG A 428 12.49 -0.83 24.03
C ARG A 428 12.61 0.57 23.39
N VAL A 429 11.55 1.09 22.79
CA VAL A 429 11.54 2.43 22.18
C VAL A 429 11.69 3.51 23.26
N LEU A 430 11.10 3.28 24.44
CA LEU A 430 11.23 4.18 25.58
C LEU A 430 12.63 4.09 26.21
N ILE A 431 13.25 2.90 26.23
CA ILE A 431 14.64 2.72 26.68
C ILE A 431 15.59 3.48 25.74
N PHE A 432 15.42 3.31 24.43
CA PHE A 432 16.16 4.03 23.40
C PHE A 432 16.04 5.55 23.59
N LEU A 433 14.81 6.07 23.74
CA LEU A 433 14.60 7.51 23.93
C LEU A 433 15.21 8.07 25.21
N LYS A 434 15.32 7.28 26.28
CA LYS A 434 16.04 7.71 27.49
C LYS A 434 17.52 7.92 27.21
N LEU A 435 18.15 7.11 26.37
CA LEU A 435 19.55 7.31 25.96
C LEU A 435 19.71 8.56 25.09
N VAL A 436 18.75 8.84 24.21
CA VAL A 436 18.73 10.08 23.42
C VAL A 436 18.57 11.30 24.34
N GLU A 437 17.66 11.25 25.31
CA GLU A 437 17.44 12.34 26.27
C GLU A 437 18.69 12.63 27.11
N LYS A 438 19.37 11.60 27.62
CA LYS A 438 20.65 11.74 28.33
C LYS A 438 21.69 12.47 27.47
N TYR A 439 21.81 12.07 26.20
CA TYR A 439 22.72 12.71 25.25
C TYR A 439 22.36 14.19 25.02
N LEU A 440 21.06 14.49 24.83
CA LEU A 440 20.60 15.87 24.64
C LEU A 440 20.87 16.76 25.86
N GLN A 441 20.81 16.21 27.08
CA GLN A 441 21.10 16.94 28.32
C GLN A 441 22.59 17.14 28.56
N LYS A 442 23.41 16.13 28.24
CA LYS A 442 24.86 16.14 28.43
C LYS A 442 25.53 15.35 27.29
N PRO A 443 25.95 16.01 26.20
CA PRO A 443 26.54 15.34 25.05
C PRO A 443 27.74 14.43 25.39
N ASP A 444 28.57 14.83 26.36
CA ASP A 444 29.75 14.07 26.80
C ASP A 444 29.43 12.71 27.45
N VAL A 445 28.16 12.44 27.79
CA VAL A 445 27.72 11.15 28.36
C VAL A 445 28.07 9.96 27.46
N VAL A 446 28.26 10.19 26.15
CA VAL A 446 28.60 9.14 25.17
C VAL A 446 29.98 8.52 25.40
N PHE A 447 30.85 9.19 26.17
CA PHE A 447 32.16 8.68 26.56
C PHE A 447 32.11 7.84 27.85
N GLU A 448 31.01 7.89 28.61
CA GLU A 448 30.82 7.10 29.82
C GLU A 448 30.59 5.62 29.48
N THR A 449 31.25 4.70 30.20
CA THR A 449 31.11 3.25 29.98
C THR A 449 29.69 2.76 30.18
N THR A 450 29.00 3.29 31.20
CA THR A 450 27.61 2.93 31.50
C THR A 450 26.64 3.26 30.36
N TYR A 451 26.85 4.37 29.65
CA TYR A 451 26.05 4.75 28.48
C TYR A 451 26.30 3.80 27.32
N ARG A 452 27.58 3.49 27.06
CA ARG A 452 28.00 2.55 26.02
C ARG A 452 27.36 1.18 26.24
N ASP A 453 27.47 0.64 27.45
CA ASP A 453 26.93 -0.69 27.77
C ASP A 453 25.42 -0.70 27.60
N GLN A 454 24.72 0.37 28.00
CA GLN A 454 23.28 0.50 27.76
C GLN A 454 22.92 0.52 26.27
N ALA A 455 23.72 1.19 25.42
CA ALA A 455 23.50 1.23 23.98
C ALA A 455 23.78 -0.13 23.33
N LEU A 456 24.85 -0.82 23.74
CA LEU A 456 25.21 -2.15 23.23
C LEU A 456 24.23 -3.23 23.67
N ASN A 457 23.73 -3.18 24.91
CA ASN A 457 22.69 -4.10 25.41
C ASN A 457 21.37 -4.04 24.60
N LEU A 458 21.17 -3.01 23.77
CA LEU A 458 20.06 -2.99 22.82
C LEU A 458 20.27 -3.98 21.67
N LEU A 459 21.51 -4.28 21.28
CA LEU A 459 21.81 -5.22 20.19
C LEU A 459 21.54 -6.67 20.58
N ASP A 460 21.72 -7.02 21.86
CA ASP A 460 21.53 -8.39 22.36
C ASP A 460 20.08 -8.89 22.29
N LYS A 461 19.13 -8.00 22.00
CA LYS A 461 17.71 -8.35 21.92
C LYS A 461 17.36 -8.79 20.50
N PRO A 462 16.85 -10.02 20.29
CA PRO A 462 16.54 -10.53 18.95
C PRO A 462 15.51 -9.69 18.20
N GLU A 463 14.60 -9.04 18.93
CA GLU A 463 13.60 -8.13 18.37
C GLU A 463 14.24 -6.90 17.70
N ASN A 464 15.47 -6.53 18.07
CA ASN A 464 16.17 -5.35 17.55
C ASN A 464 17.02 -5.63 16.31
N ASN A 465 17.01 -6.86 15.80
CA ASN A 465 17.83 -7.29 14.65
C ASN A 465 17.32 -6.78 13.29
N ASP A 466 16.19 -6.08 13.25
CA ASP A 466 15.67 -5.43 12.05
C ASP A 466 16.57 -4.29 11.57
N ILE A 467 16.83 -4.18 10.26
CA ILE A 467 17.74 -3.18 9.65
C ILE A 467 17.44 -1.73 10.07
N PHE A 468 16.16 -1.39 10.23
CA PHE A 468 15.75 -0.04 10.67
C PHE A 468 16.02 0.19 12.14
N THR A 469 15.79 -0.82 12.99
CA THR A 469 16.09 -0.75 14.42
C THR A 469 17.60 -0.67 14.66
N LEU A 470 18.38 -1.48 13.94
CA LEU A 470 19.84 -1.41 13.94
C LEU A 470 20.33 -0.02 13.51
N SER A 471 19.68 0.62 12.52
CA SER A 471 20.04 1.98 12.10
C SER A 471 19.83 3.03 13.22
N PHE A 472 18.78 2.89 14.03
CA PHE A 472 18.58 3.74 15.21
C PHE A 472 19.64 3.50 16.29
N ILE A 473 19.97 2.23 16.57
CA ILE A 473 21.00 1.87 17.56
C ILE A 473 22.39 2.33 17.08
N ALA A 474 22.69 2.17 15.79
CA ALA A 474 23.93 2.65 15.17
C ALA A 474 24.13 4.15 15.38
N TRP A 475 23.05 4.94 15.35
CA TRP A 475 23.12 6.37 15.62
C TRP A 475 23.63 6.68 17.02
N LEU A 476 23.18 5.95 18.05
CA LEU A 476 23.65 6.11 19.43
C LEU A 476 25.13 5.76 19.56
N ILE A 477 25.54 4.63 18.97
CA ILE A 477 26.92 4.14 19.02
C ILE A 477 27.86 5.13 18.31
N ALA A 478 27.45 5.64 17.15
CA ALA A 478 28.24 6.57 16.35
C ALA A 478 28.49 7.93 17.02
N ARG A 479 27.74 8.31 18.07
CA ARG A 479 27.99 9.60 18.77
C ARG A 479 29.36 9.66 19.44
N ARG A 480 29.96 8.49 19.75
CA ARG A 480 31.30 8.39 20.34
C ARG A 480 32.41 8.26 19.30
N GLU A 481 32.11 7.62 18.16
CA GLU A 481 33.12 7.24 17.18
C GLU A 481 33.42 8.39 16.21
N LYS A 482 34.63 8.42 15.64
CA LYS A 482 34.95 9.26 14.46
C LYS A 482 34.31 8.71 13.17
N LYS A 483 33.21 7.97 13.30
CA LYS A 483 32.50 7.28 12.23
C LYS A 483 31.09 7.84 12.10
N THR A 484 30.57 7.79 10.90
CA THR A 484 29.17 8.07 10.63
C THR A 484 28.28 6.94 11.16
N ALA A 485 27.00 7.26 11.43
CA ALA A 485 26.04 6.23 11.82
C ALA A 485 25.81 5.20 10.70
N TYR A 486 26.06 5.57 9.45
CA TYR A 486 26.07 4.66 8.32
C TYR A 486 27.13 3.56 8.44
N GLU A 487 28.38 3.92 8.73
CA GLU A 487 29.48 2.94 8.86
C GLU A 487 29.23 1.96 10.00
N VAL A 488 28.69 2.47 11.13
CA VAL A 488 28.29 1.61 12.25
C VAL A 488 27.13 0.70 11.85
N ALA A 489 26.09 1.23 11.18
CA ALA A 489 24.95 0.42 10.75
C ALA A 489 25.36 -0.68 9.76
N LEU A 490 26.27 -0.39 8.82
CA LEU A 490 26.80 -1.37 7.87
C LEU A 490 27.53 -2.50 8.60
N THR A 491 28.37 -2.15 9.58
CA THR A 491 29.08 -3.13 10.43
C THR A 491 28.09 -4.03 11.17
N LEU A 492 27.08 -3.44 11.84
CA LEU A 492 26.06 -4.19 12.58
C LEU A 492 25.22 -5.13 11.70
N VAL A 493 24.98 -4.75 10.46
CA VAL A 493 24.22 -5.56 9.51
C VAL A 493 25.08 -6.71 8.96
N GLN A 494 26.37 -6.49 8.73
CA GLN A 494 27.31 -7.49 8.22
C GLN A 494 27.76 -8.50 9.29
N ASP A 495 27.99 -8.05 10.52
CA ASP A 495 28.47 -8.91 11.63
C ASP A 495 27.39 -9.90 12.12
N ASN A 496 26.12 -9.63 11.81
CA ASN A 496 24.97 -10.46 12.19
C ASN A 496 24.45 -11.34 11.02
N ASN A 497 25.26 -11.57 9.98
CA ASN A 497 24.95 -12.42 8.84
C ASN A 497 25.68 -13.76 8.86
#